data_AF-A0A538CX85-F1
#
_entry.id   AF-A0A538CX85-F1
#
_cell.length_a   1.000
_cell.length_b   1.000
_cell.length_c   1.000
_cell.angle_alpha   90.00
_cell.angle_beta   90.00
_cell.angle_gamma   90.00
#
_symmetry.space_group_name_H-M   'P 1'
#
loop_
_entity.id
_entity.type
_entity.pdbx_description
1 polymer ?
#
loop_
_entity_poly.entity_id
_entity_poly.type
_entity_poly.pdbx_seq_one_letter_code
_entity_poly.pdbx_strand_id
1 'polypeptide(L)'
;MSFSEEVRNELAAISPERECDRQAELSALFHSAGRWHMRAGEVSLHLDVSSSAVARRAFSLLRSFGVDSEIRTYRRRAFDRATRYQLHVEGTRRALGVLKECGILGHGLQPLARPPKRVVGRGCCRGA
;
A
#
# COMPACT_ATOMS: atom_id res chain seq x y z
N MET A 1 17.99 9.71 13.48
CA MET A 1 16.66 9.26 12.99
C MET A 1 15.62 10.00 13.80
N SER A 2 14.45 10.26 13.23
CA SER A 2 13.35 10.87 13.98
C SER A 2 12.60 9.79 14.78
N PHE A 3 12.00 10.13 15.92
CA PHE A 3 11.13 9.22 16.68
C PHE A 3 10.05 8.56 15.80
N SER A 4 9.50 9.32 14.85
CA SER A 4 8.50 8.78 13.91
C SER A 4 9.09 7.77 12.93
N GLU A 5 10.38 7.85 12.60
CA GLU A 5 11.05 6.84 11.77
C GLU A 5 11.29 5.55 12.54
N GLU A 6 11.69 5.65 13.81
CA GLU A 6 11.90 4.51 14.71
C GLU A 6 10.59 3.74 14.91
N VAL A 7 9.50 4.44 15.27
CA VAL A 7 8.17 3.82 15.43
C VAL A 7 7.69 3.16 14.14
N ARG A 8 7.89 3.79 12.97
CA ARG A 8 7.53 3.17 11.68
C ARG A 8 8.35 1.92 11.39
N ASN A 9 9.61 1.88 11.78
CA ASN A 9 10.46 0.71 11.58
C ASN A 9 10.03 -0.45 12.48
N GLU A 10 9.68 -0.19 13.73
CA GLU A 10 9.15 -1.19 14.67
C GLU A 10 7.82 -1.76 14.17
N LEU A 11 6.86 -0.89 13.82
CA LEU A 11 5.55 -1.33 13.33
C LEU A 11 5.65 -2.13 12.03
N ALA A 12 6.53 -1.74 11.11
CA ALA A 12 6.73 -2.46 9.84
C ALA A 12 7.25 -3.90 10.04
N ALA A 13 7.84 -4.22 11.19
CA ALA A 13 8.31 -5.56 11.51
C ALA A 13 7.19 -6.52 11.99
N ILE A 14 6.08 -6.00 12.51
CA ILE A 14 4.98 -6.80 13.08
C ILE A 14 4.09 -7.31 11.95
N SER A 15 4.10 -8.60 11.59
CA SER A 15 3.31 -9.13 10.46
C SER A 15 1.94 -9.68 10.88
N PRO A 16 0.81 -9.28 10.25
CA PRO A 16 -0.49 -9.83 10.56
C PRO A 16 -0.59 -11.29 10.15
N GLU A 17 -0.98 -12.11 11.10
CA GLU A 17 -1.19 -13.54 10.92
C GLU A 17 -2.44 -13.82 10.08
N ARG A 18 -3.50 -13.04 10.34
CA ARG A 18 -4.81 -13.21 9.70
C ARG A 18 -4.86 -12.51 8.36
N GLU A 19 -5.49 -13.17 7.39
CA GLU A 19 -5.67 -12.61 6.06
C GLU A 19 -6.50 -11.32 6.07
N CYS A 20 -7.53 -11.24 6.91
CA CYS A 20 -8.35 -10.02 7.03
C CYS A 20 -7.55 -8.82 7.51
N ASP A 21 -6.54 -9.04 8.36
CA ASP A 21 -5.70 -7.97 8.89
C ASP A 21 -4.66 -7.56 7.84
N ARG A 22 -4.12 -8.51 7.05
CA ARG A 22 -3.31 -8.20 5.85
C ARG A 22 -4.09 -7.38 4.82
N GLN A 23 -5.36 -7.69 4.59
CA GLN A 23 -6.23 -6.93 3.68
C GLN A 23 -6.48 -5.52 4.21
N ALA A 24 -6.75 -5.38 5.51
CA ALA A 24 -6.97 -4.10 6.17
C ALA A 24 -5.73 -3.22 6.14
N GLU A 25 -4.55 -3.77 6.44
CA GLU A 25 -3.28 -3.05 6.38
C GLU A 25 -2.96 -2.60 4.94
N LEU A 26 -3.11 -3.49 3.95
CA LEU A 26 -2.90 -3.12 2.55
C LEU A 26 -3.85 -2.00 2.11
N SER A 27 -5.12 -2.08 2.52
CA SER A 27 -6.08 -0.99 2.32
C SER A 27 -5.58 0.30 2.96
N ALA A 28 -5.21 0.28 4.24
CA ALA A 28 -4.76 1.47 4.96
C ALA A 28 -3.55 2.14 4.28
N LEU A 29 -2.58 1.35 3.81
CA LEU A 29 -1.41 1.85 3.09
C LEU A 29 -1.79 2.57 1.80
N PHE A 30 -2.66 1.99 0.97
CA PHE A 30 -3.08 2.61 -0.29
C PHE A 30 -4.02 3.80 -0.10
N HIS A 31 -4.87 3.79 0.91
CA HIS A 31 -5.73 4.94 1.23
C HIS A 31 -4.93 6.13 1.81
N SER A 32 -3.80 5.87 2.48
CA SER A 32 -2.97 6.93 3.08
C SER A 32 -1.87 7.46 2.16
N ALA A 33 -1.19 6.58 1.43
CA ALA A 33 0.00 6.90 0.64
C ALA A 33 -0.12 6.50 -0.83
N GLY A 34 -1.26 5.94 -1.25
CA GLY A 34 -1.49 5.52 -2.62
C GLY A 34 -1.66 6.68 -3.59
N ARG A 35 -1.29 6.40 -4.83
CA ARG A 35 -1.54 7.19 -6.02
C ARG A 35 -2.06 6.27 -7.09
N TRP A 36 -3.08 6.74 -7.80
CA TRP A 36 -3.74 6.02 -8.87
C TRP A 36 -3.44 6.74 -10.18
N HIS A 37 -3.08 5.97 -11.19
CA HIS A 37 -2.74 6.48 -12.52
C HIS A 37 -3.61 5.77 -13.54
N MET A 38 -4.16 6.55 -14.46
CA MET A 38 -4.85 6.05 -15.64
C MET A 38 -4.16 6.65 -16.85
N ARG A 39 -3.60 5.80 -17.72
CA ARG A 39 -2.93 6.22 -18.94
C ARG A 39 -3.27 5.27 -20.08
N ALA A 40 -3.74 5.82 -21.19
CA ALA A 40 -4.08 5.04 -22.40
C ALA A 40 -4.98 3.82 -22.14
N GLY A 41 -5.89 3.91 -21.16
CA GLY A 41 -6.79 2.81 -20.77
C GLY A 41 -6.20 1.82 -19.76
N GLU A 42 -4.91 1.93 -19.42
CA GLU A 42 -4.28 1.12 -18.40
C GLU A 42 -4.31 1.82 -17.03
N VAL A 43 -4.55 1.03 -15.98
CA VAL A 43 -4.59 1.48 -14.59
C VAL A 43 -3.35 0.97 -13.88
N SER A 44 -2.56 1.84 -13.27
CA SER A 44 -1.48 1.45 -12.36
C SER A 44 -1.59 2.19 -11.05
N LEU A 45 -1.01 1.62 -10.00
CA LEU A 45 -1.00 2.23 -8.68
C LEU A 45 0.42 2.29 -8.16
N HIS A 46 0.70 3.28 -7.33
CA HIS A 46 1.90 3.25 -6.51
C HIS A 46 1.67 3.76 -5.11
N LEU A 47 2.47 3.28 -4.16
CA LEU A 47 2.63 3.88 -2.84
C LEU A 47 3.86 4.77 -2.85
N ASP A 48 3.78 5.97 -2.28
CA ASP A 48 4.92 6.87 -2.09
C ASP A 48 5.15 7.11 -0.59
N VAL A 49 6.23 6.54 -0.06
CA VAL A 49 6.54 6.56 1.38
C VAL A 49 7.96 7.05 1.65
N SER A 50 8.17 7.68 2.81
CA SER A 50 9.51 8.10 3.27
C SER A 50 10.31 7.00 3.96
N SER A 51 9.64 5.95 4.47
CA SER A 51 10.31 4.87 5.19
C SER A 51 10.57 3.67 4.29
N SER A 52 11.82 3.21 4.27
CA SER A 52 12.21 1.99 3.59
C SER A 52 11.56 0.74 4.21
N ALA A 53 11.31 0.76 5.52
CA ALA A 53 10.66 -0.35 6.21
C ALA A 53 9.19 -0.48 5.80
N VAL A 54 8.47 0.64 5.70
CA VAL A 54 7.08 0.66 5.21
C VAL A 54 7.02 0.21 3.74
N ALA A 55 7.97 0.63 2.90
CA ALA A 55 8.03 0.18 1.50
C ALA A 55 8.25 -1.34 1.38
N ARG A 56 9.20 -1.90 2.13
CA ARG A 56 9.45 -3.35 2.16
C ARG A 56 8.25 -4.12 2.72
N ARG A 57 7.58 -3.56 3.72
CA ARG A 57 6.37 -4.15 4.28
C ARG A 57 5.25 -4.24 3.25
N ALA A 58 4.94 -3.12 2.59
CA ALA A 58 3.93 -3.11 1.54
C ALA A 58 4.27 -4.09 0.40
N PHE A 59 5.54 -4.19 0.02
CA PHE A 59 6.03 -5.17 -0.95
C PHE A 59 5.77 -6.61 -0.50
N SER A 60 6.12 -6.95 0.75
CA SER A 60 5.86 -8.29 1.30
C SER A 60 4.36 -8.62 1.39
N LEU A 61 3.52 -7.64 1.75
CA LEU A 61 2.05 -7.81 1.76
C LEU A 61 1.52 -8.12 0.36
N LEU A 62 1.88 -7.30 -0.65
CA LEU A 62 1.47 -7.54 -2.04
C LEU A 62 1.91 -8.93 -2.52
N ARG A 63 3.16 -9.31 -2.23
CA ARG A 63 3.68 -10.64 -2.56
C ARG A 63 2.89 -11.77 -1.88
N SER A 64 2.44 -11.58 -0.64
CA SER A 64 1.59 -12.56 0.06
C SER A 64 0.23 -12.76 -0.62
N PHE A 65 -0.26 -11.77 -1.37
CA PHE A 65 -1.44 -11.87 -2.22
C PHE A 65 -1.12 -12.30 -3.66
N GLY A 66 0.13 -12.65 -3.98
CA GLY A 66 0.55 -12.99 -5.34
C GLY A 66 0.45 -11.81 -6.31
N VAL A 67 0.68 -10.59 -5.83
CA VAL A 67 0.76 -9.38 -6.64
C VAL A 67 2.22 -8.99 -6.81
N ASP A 68 2.67 -8.95 -8.06
CA ASP A 68 4.00 -8.45 -8.41
C ASP A 68 4.05 -6.92 -8.24
N SER A 69 5.18 -6.43 -7.72
CA SER A 69 5.41 -5.01 -7.50
C SER A 69 6.90 -4.70 -7.56
N GLU A 70 7.23 -3.42 -7.76
CA GLU A 70 8.62 -2.96 -7.90
C GLU A 70 8.87 -1.80 -6.92
N ILE A 71 9.91 -1.90 -6.09
CA ILE A 71 10.36 -0.78 -5.26
C ILE A 71 11.37 0.06 -6.06
N ARG A 72 11.02 1.32 -6.30
CA ARG A 72 11.89 2.34 -6.87
C ARG A 72 12.31 3.32 -5.79
N THR A 73 13.54 3.79 -5.86
CA THR A 73 14.07 4.78 -4.92
C THR A 73 14.44 6.04 -5.69
N TYR A 74 14.05 7.20 -5.18
CA TYR A 74 14.43 8.49 -5.77
C TYR A 74 14.69 9.52 -4.67
N ARG A 75 15.47 10.55 -4.99
CA ARG A 75 15.62 11.71 -4.10
C ARG A 75 14.57 12.75 -4.45
N ARG A 76 13.82 13.21 -3.46
CA ARG A 76 12.84 14.26 -3.64
C ARG A 76 13.54 15.54 -4.09
N ARG A 77 12.99 16.22 -5.10
CA ARG A 77 13.45 17.54 -5.54
C ARG A 77 12.89 18.63 -4.60
N ALA A 78 13.32 18.59 -3.36
CA ALA A 78 13.01 19.57 -2.31
C ALA A 78 14.29 19.92 -1.54
N PHE A 79 14.23 20.93 -0.66
CA PHE A 79 15.41 21.41 0.07
C PHE A 79 16.07 20.31 0.93
N ASP A 80 15.26 19.45 1.55
CA ASP A 80 15.70 18.32 2.37
C ASP A 80 16.37 17.19 1.55
N ARG A 81 16.13 17.15 0.23
CA ARG A 81 16.59 16.09 -0.70
C ARG A 81 16.34 14.67 -0.19
N ALA A 82 15.28 14.49 0.60
CA ALA A 82 15.01 13.24 1.29
C ALA A 82 14.82 12.08 0.32
N THR A 83 15.34 10.91 0.68
CA THR A 83 15.11 9.66 -0.06
C THR A 83 13.65 9.26 0.08
N ARG A 84 13.01 8.95 -1.05
CA ARG A 84 11.63 8.46 -1.13
C ARG A 84 11.61 7.11 -1.81
N TYR A 85 10.67 6.28 -1.37
CA TYR A 85 10.45 4.94 -1.86
C TYR A 85 9.09 4.90 -2.53
N GLN A 86 9.09 4.54 -3.80
CA GLN A 86 7.89 4.34 -4.59
C GLN A 86 7.71 2.84 -4.83
N LEU A 87 6.61 2.27 -4.35
CA LEU A 87 6.24 0.90 -4.69
C LEU A 87 5.24 0.94 -5.84
N HIS A 88 5.64 0.45 -7.01
CA HIS A 88 4.82 0.42 -8.21
C HIS A 88 4.11 -0.92 -8.36
N VAL A 89 2.82 -0.89 -8.70
CA VAL A 89 1.98 -2.05 -8.98
C VAL A 89 1.36 -1.87 -10.37
N GLU A 90 1.68 -2.81 -11.25
CA GLU A 90 1.10 -2.85 -12.59
C GLU A 90 -0.37 -3.27 -12.58
N GLY A 91 -1.12 -2.80 -13.58
CA GLY A 91 -2.55 -3.06 -13.76
C GLY A 91 -2.92 -4.47 -14.19
N THR A 92 -2.17 -5.50 -13.78
CA THR A 92 -2.47 -6.87 -14.18
C THR A 92 -3.82 -7.32 -13.63
N ARG A 93 -4.48 -8.28 -14.29
CA ARG A 93 -5.78 -8.80 -13.84
C ARG A 93 -5.74 -9.29 -12.39
N ARG A 94 -4.65 -9.94 -11.97
CA ARG A 94 -4.43 -10.39 -10.59
C ARG A 94 -4.32 -9.21 -9.62
N ALA A 95 -3.47 -8.24 -9.94
CA ALA A 95 -3.28 -7.05 -9.11
C ALA A 95 -4.60 -6.28 -8.92
N LEU A 96 -5.31 -5.99 -10.02
CA LEU A 96 -6.59 -5.27 -9.96
C LEU A 96 -7.66 -6.05 -9.18
N GLY A 97 -7.67 -7.38 -9.26
CA GLY A 97 -8.54 -8.23 -8.46
C GLY A 97 -8.28 -8.08 -6.96
N VAL A 98 -7.01 -8.24 -6.55
CA VAL A 98 -6.59 -8.10 -5.14
C VAL A 98 -6.85 -6.69 -4.62
N LEU A 99 -6.58 -5.66 -5.41
CA LEU A 99 -6.83 -4.26 -5.01
C LEU A 99 -8.33 -3.97 -4.83
N LYS A 100 -9.21 -4.60 -5.63
CA LYS A 100 -10.66 -4.55 -5.39
C LYS A 100 -11.05 -5.31 -4.13
N GLU A 101 -10.52 -6.52 -3.93
CA GLU A 101 -10.78 -7.35 -2.74
C GLU A 101 -10.37 -6.62 -1.47
N CYS A 102 -9.22 -5.96 -1.46
CA CYS A 102 -8.73 -5.16 -0.33
C CYS A 102 -9.45 -3.81 -0.19
N GLY A 103 -10.40 -3.47 -1.06
CA GLY A 103 -11.17 -2.24 -0.94
C GLY A 103 -10.38 -0.97 -1.26
N ILE A 104 -9.38 -1.10 -2.13
CA ILE A 104 -8.58 0.01 -2.66
C ILE A 104 -9.24 0.56 -3.93
N LEU A 105 -9.74 -0.33 -4.78
CA LEU A 105 -10.43 0.01 -6.02
C LEU A 105 -11.90 -0.39 -5.99
N GLY A 106 -12.73 0.40 -6.68
CA GLY A 106 -14.11 0.08 -7.01
C GLY A 106 -14.22 -0.82 -8.25
N HIS A 107 -15.45 -1.17 -8.62
CA HIS A 107 -15.73 -2.05 -9.76
C HIS A 107 -15.18 -1.49 -11.09
N GLY A 108 -15.27 -0.16 -11.28
CA GLY A 108 -14.78 0.57 -12.45
C GLY A 108 -13.29 0.97 -12.35
N LEU A 109 -12.52 0.34 -11.46
CA LEU A 109 -11.10 0.64 -11.23
C LEU A 109 -10.81 2.05 -10.71
N GLN A 110 -11.82 2.76 -10.24
CA GLN A 110 -11.64 4.03 -9.53
C GLN A 110 -11.13 3.78 -8.10
N PRO A 111 -10.27 4.66 -7.54
CA PRO A 111 -9.90 4.56 -6.13
C PRO A 111 -11.13 4.80 -5.25
N LEU A 112 -11.27 3.99 -4.19
CA LEU A 112 -12.31 4.22 -3.18
C LEU A 112 -11.88 5.36 -2.24
N ALA A 113 -12.82 6.19 -1.81
CA ALA A 113 -12.54 7.32 -0.92
C ALA A 113 -12.22 6.88 0.53
N ARG A 114 -12.69 5.70 0.93
CA ARG A 114 -12.46 5.11 2.25
C ARG A 114 -12.45 3.58 2.17
N PRO A 115 -11.73 2.90 3.06
CA PRO A 115 -11.82 1.45 3.19
C PRO A 115 -13.29 1.02 3.45
N PRO A 116 -13.82 0.04 2.72
CA PRO A 116 -15.18 -0.42 2.92
C PRO A 116 -15.31 -1.19 4.24
N LYS A 117 -16.50 -1.17 4.86
CA LYS A 117 -16.77 -1.87 6.14
C LYS A 117 -16.44 -3.37 6.10
N ARG A 118 -16.52 -4.02 4.93
CA ARG A 118 -16.16 -5.43 4.79
C ARG A 118 -14.66 -5.71 5.01
N VAL A 119 -13.79 -4.70 4.82
CA VAL A 119 -12.34 -4.79 5.00
C VAL A 119 -11.95 -4.40 6.43
N VAL A 120 -12.52 -3.32 6.97
CA VAL A 120 -12.13 -2.75 8.28
C VAL A 120 -13.20 -2.90 9.39
N GLY A 121 -14.22 -3.72 9.18
CA GLY A 121 -15.38 -3.81 10.08
C GLY A 121 -15.14 -4.65 11.33
N ARG A 122 -14.22 -5.63 11.27
CA ARG A 122 -13.92 -6.54 12.38
C ARG A 122 -13.03 -5.84 13.41
N GLY A 123 -13.14 -6.24 14.68
CA GLY A 123 -12.33 -5.67 15.76
C GLY A 123 -10.82 -5.81 15.54
N CYS A 124 -10.36 -6.98 15.07
CA CYS A 124 -8.93 -7.22 14.79
C CYS A 124 -8.39 -6.30 13.68
N CYS A 125 -9.20 -6.02 12.65
CA CYS A 125 -8.79 -5.23 11.49
C CYS A 125 -8.61 -3.74 11.78
N ARG A 126 -9.09 -3.22 12.93
CA ARG A 126 -8.94 -1.80 13.29
C ARG A 126 -7.54 -1.46 13.82
N GLY A 127 -6.83 -2.47 14.34
CA GLY A 127 -5.46 -2.34 14.82
C GLY A 127 -4.41 -2.87 13.85
N ALA A 128 -4.83 -3.26 12.64
CA ALA A 128 -3.97 -3.72 11.56
C ALA A 128 -3.29 -2.55 10.84
#